data_AF-K2DC08-F1
#
_entry.id   AF-K2DC08-F1
#
_cell.length_a   1.000
_cell.length_b   1.000
_cell.length_c   1.000
_cell.angle_alpha   90.00
_cell.angle_beta   90.00
_cell.angle_gamma   90.00
#
_symmetry.space_group_name_H-M   'P 1'
#
loop_
_entity.id
_entity.type
_entity.pdbx_description
1 polymer ?
#
loop_
_entity_poly.entity_id
_entity_poly.type
_entity_poly.pdbx_seq_one_letter_code
_entity_poly.pdbx_strand_id
1 'polypeptide(L)'
;FEKSRSQYYFIIYPFVSVVFGYFCVWVVNKISLGMKPLYFPVILLLFLAPFYLSVDTAVRFLRNDTRLDLKKFLETEVPFGTRVVYGSSDAAAVSKYVFNNAVKDPGKLPKGTRYYYIELNKGVSSGRAIFEVSNKGRIGPYITVEEMIR
;
A
#
# COMPACT_ATOMS: atom_id res chain seq x y z
N PHE A 1 -5.77 1.49 10.98
CA PHE A 1 -4.58 0.91 10.33
C PHE A 1 -4.22 -0.39 11.02
N GLU A 2 -5.15 -1.34 11.04
CA GLU A 2 -4.96 -2.61 11.74
C GLU A 2 -3.78 -3.35 11.13
N LYS A 3 -2.73 -3.48 11.94
CA LYS A 3 -1.54 -4.24 11.64
C LYS A 3 -1.95 -5.71 11.51
N SER A 4 -2.02 -6.25 10.30
CA SER A 4 -1.55 -7.62 10.10
C SER A 4 -0.04 -7.58 10.39
N ARG A 5 0.33 -7.72 11.66
CA ARG A 5 1.75 -7.73 12.05
C ARG A 5 2.36 -8.91 11.31
N SER A 6 3.40 -8.67 10.53
CA SER A 6 4.17 -9.73 9.85
C SER A 6 4.52 -10.87 10.82
N GLN A 7 4.73 -10.53 12.10
CA GLN A 7 4.88 -11.41 13.26
C GLN A 7 3.89 -12.59 13.33
N TYR A 8 2.62 -12.41 12.94
CA TYR A 8 1.64 -13.51 12.98
C TYR A 8 1.93 -14.61 11.95
N TYR A 9 2.60 -14.26 10.85
CA TYR A 9 2.97 -15.22 9.83
C TYR A 9 4.25 -15.99 10.21
N PHE A 10 5.13 -15.44 11.07
CA PHE A 10 6.40 -16.07 11.51
C PHE A 10 6.21 -17.46 12.13
N ILE A 11 5.08 -17.71 12.79
CA ILE A 11 4.77 -19.02 13.39
C ILE A 11 4.52 -20.07 12.30
N ILE A 12 3.89 -19.68 11.18
CA ILE A 12 3.48 -20.57 10.10
C ILE A 12 4.60 -20.80 9.08
N TYR A 13 5.51 -19.84 8.91
CA TYR A 13 6.64 -19.92 7.97
C TYR A 13 7.42 -21.25 8.02
N PRO A 14 7.91 -21.75 9.17
CA PRO A 14 8.69 -22.99 9.18
C PRO A 14 7.91 -24.21 8.66
N PHE A 15 6.62 -24.30 8.97
CA PHE A 15 5.77 -25.40 8.49
C PHE A 15 5.56 -25.33 6.97
N VAL A 16 5.28 -24.14 6.44
CA VAL A 16 5.12 -23.91 4.99
C VAL A 16 6.44 -24.19 4.26
N SER A 17 7.58 -23.80 4.83
CA SER A 17 8.90 -24.06 4.26
C SER A 17 9.21 -25.55 4.16
N VAL A 18 8.83 -26.36 5.16
CA VAL A 18 9.03 -27.82 5.13
C VAL A 18 8.16 -28.47 4.04
N VAL A 19 6.87 -28.11 3.97
CA VAL A 19 5.94 -28.62 2.96
C VAL A 19 6.40 -28.24 1.55
N PHE A 20 6.80 -26.99 1.36
CA PHE A 20 7.31 -26.51 0.07
C PHE A 20 8.65 -27.17 -0.31
N GLY A 21 9.56 -27.36 0.64
CA GLY A 21 10.82 -28.06 0.42
C GLY A 21 10.60 -29.50 -0.05
N TYR A 22 9.68 -30.23 0.60
CA TYR A 22 9.27 -31.57 0.17
C TYR A 22 8.69 -31.57 -1.26
N PHE A 23 7.82 -30.60 -1.56
CA PHE A 23 7.25 -30.42 -2.90
C PHE A 23 8.35 -30.18 -3.97
N CYS A 24 9.31 -29.30 -3.71
CA CYS A 24 10.43 -29.04 -4.61
C CYS A 24 11.24 -30.31 -4.91
N VAL A 25 11.54 -31.11 -3.88
CA VAL A 25 12.25 -32.40 -4.04
C VAL A 25 11.43 -33.38 -4.87
N TRP A 26 10.12 -33.48 -4.61
CA TRP A 26 9.23 -34.34 -5.39
C TRP A 26 9.18 -33.95 -6.87
N VAL A 27 9.04 -32.65 -7.18
CA VAL A 27 9.05 -32.11 -8.55
C VAL A 27 10.38 -32.44 -9.25
N VAL A 28 11.49 -32.17 -8.59
CA VAL A 28 12.83 -32.43 -9.12
C VAL A 28 13.03 -33.92 -9.44
N ASN A 29 12.62 -34.81 -8.53
CA ASN A 29 12.72 -36.26 -8.72
C ASN A 29 11.86 -36.77 -9.87
N LYS A 30 10.68 -36.18 -10.09
CA LYS A 30 9.84 -36.55 -11.25
C LYS A 30 10.45 -36.12 -12.57
N ILE A 31 11.09 -34.96 -12.61
CA ILE A 31 11.73 -34.43 -13.82
C ILE A 31 13.01 -35.19 -14.17
N SER A 32 13.80 -35.58 -13.17
CA SER A 32 15.04 -36.33 -13.38
C SER A 32 14.83 -37.72 -14.02
N LEU A 33 13.65 -38.32 -13.80
CA LEU A 33 13.29 -39.66 -14.30
C LEU A 33 12.91 -39.71 -15.79
N GLY A 34 12.62 -38.58 -16.46
CA GLY A 34 12.18 -38.63 -17.86
C GLY A 34 12.29 -37.34 -18.68
N MET A 35 12.59 -36.20 -18.05
CA MET A 35 12.58 -34.88 -18.71
C MET A 35 13.81 -34.05 -18.32
N LYS A 36 15.00 -34.64 -18.42
CA LYS A 36 16.31 -34.00 -18.13
C LYS A 36 16.47 -32.55 -18.66
N PRO A 37 16.05 -32.18 -19.89
CA PRO A 37 16.18 -30.79 -20.35
C PRO A 37 15.31 -29.78 -19.58
N LEU A 38 14.23 -30.21 -18.92
CA LEU A 38 13.35 -29.33 -18.12
C LEU A 38 13.86 -29.10 -16.70
N TYR A 39 14.91 -29.80 -16.26
CA TYR A 39 15.46 -29.67 -14.91
C TYR A 39 15.89 -28.24 -14.59
N PHE A 40 16.69 -27.63 -15.47
CA PHE A 40 17.20 -26.28 -15.26
C PHE A 40 16.10 -25.20 -15.30
N PRO A 41 15.19 -25.18 -16.31
CA PRO A 41 14.06 -24.25 -16.32
C PRO A 41 13.17 -24.32 -15.08
N VAL A 42 12.88 -25.53 -14.57
CA VAL A 42 12.01 -25.69 -13.40
C VAL A 42 12.68 -25.21 -12.11
N ILE A 43 13.97 -25.49 -11.92
CA ILE A 43 14.73 -24.92 -10.79
C ILE A 43 14.77 -23.41 -10.87
N LEU A 44 15.01 -22.87 -12.07
CA LEU A 44 15.02 -21.43 -12.30
C LEU A 44 13.66 -20.81 -11.94
N LEU A 45 12.55 -21.45 -12.31
CA LEU A 45 11.20 -20.99 -11.98
C LEU A 45 10.90 -21.07 -10.47
N LEU A 46 11.26 -22.19 -9.83
CA LEU A 46 11.09 -22.39 -8.39
C LEU A 46 11.91 -21.40 -7.56
N PHE A 47 13.02 -20.88 -8.09
CA PHE A 47 13.82 -19.86 -7.41
C PHE A 47 13.41 -18.43 -7.78
N LEU A 48 13.34 -18.09 -9.08
CA LEU A 48 13.14 -16.72 -9.54
C LEU A 48 11.78 -16.16 -9.15
N ALA A 49 10.71 -16.96 -9.22
CA ALA A 49 9.37 -16.47 -8.88
C ALA A 49 9.28 -16.02 -7.41
N PRO A 50 9.61 -16.84 -6.40
CA PRO A 50 9.60 -16.39 -5.01
C PRO A 50 10.68 -15.34 -4.72
N PHE A 51 11.85 -15.40 -5.38
CA PHE A 51 12.89 -14.37 -5.24
C PHE A 51 12.39 -13.00 -5.71
N TYR A 52 11.76 -12.94 -6.89
CA TYR A 52 11.18 -11.70 -7.43
C TYR A 52 10.13 -11.11 -6.48
N LEU A 53 9.21 -11.94 -5.98
CA LEU A 53 8.20 -11.51 -5.00
C LEU A 53 8.85 -11.02 -3.69
N SER A 54 9.92 -11.67 -3.25
CA SER A 54 10.68 -11.26 -2.08
C SER A 54 11.35 -9.89 -2.27
N VAL A 55 11.91 -9.63 -3.45
CA VAL A 55 12.54 -8.34 -3.76
C VAL A 55 11.47 -7.24 -3.87
N ASP A 56 10.37 -7.48 -4.60
CA ASP A 56 9.27 -6.50 -4.72
C ASP A 56 8.68 -6.13 -3.35
N THR A 57 8.46 -7.12 -2.49
CA THR A 57 7.98 -6.86 -1.13
C THR A 57 9.00 -6.09 -0.29
N ALA A 58 10.28 -6.46 -0.33
CA ALA A 58 11.34 -5.74 0.39
C ALA A 58 11.44 -4.27 -0.05
N VAL A 59 11.39 -4.00 -1.36
CA VAL A 59 11.42 -2.63 -1.91
C VAL A 59 10.22 -1.81 -1.41
N ARG A 60 9.03 -2.42 -1.33
CA ARG A 60 7.83 -1.75 -0.79
C ARG A 60 7.95 -1.43 0.70
N PHE A 61 8.63 -2.27 1.48
CA PHE A 61 8.87 -2.04 2.92
C PHE A 61 9.93 -0.97 3.21
N LEU A 62 10.91 -0.79 2.32
CA LEU A 62 11.93 0.27 2.46
C LEU A 62 11.32 1.67 2.36
N ARG A 63 10.17 1.81 1.70
CA ARG A 63 9.49 3.10 1.48
C ARG A 63 8.34 3.25 2.46
N ASN A 64 8.16 4.47 2.98
CA ASN A 64 7.10 4.77 3.92
C ASN A 64 5.72 4.46 3.34
N ASP A 65 4.79 4.05 4.21
CA ASP A 65 3.37 3.94 3.88
C ASP A 65 2.86 5.31 3.42
N THR A 66 2.12 5.36 2.30
CA THR A 66 1.60 6.61 1.75
C THR A 66 0.69 7.35 2.73
N ARG A 67 0.03 6.63 3.65
CA ARG A 67 -0.79 7.21 4.73
C ARG A 67 0.05 7.99 5.75
N LEU A 68 1.30 7.57 5.98
CA LEU A 68 2.22 8.27 6.87
C LEU A 68 2.75 9.56 6.22
N ASP A 69 2.96 9.54 4.90
CA ASP A 69 3.29 10.74 4.14
C ASP A 69 2.11 11.73 4.15
N LEU A 70 0.88 11.25 3.96
CA LEU A 70 -0.34 12.06 4.09
C LEU A 70 -0.46 12.66 5.50
N LYS A 71 -0.22 11.85 6.54
CA LYS A 71 -0.25 12.34 7.93
C LYS A 71 0.73 13.49 8.13
N LYS A 72 1.99 13.33 7.70
CA LYS A 72 3.01 14.37 7.80
C LYS A 72 2.58 15.65 7.08
N PHE A 73 2.10 15.51 5.84
CA PHE A 73 1.59 16.65 5.07
C PHE A 73 0.47 17.40 5.80
N LEU A 74 -0.50 16.67 6.35
CA LEU A 74 -1.60 17.25 7.13
C LEU A 74 -1.11 17.96 8.41
N GLU A 75 -0.04 17.47 9.04
CA GLU A 75 0.54 18.08 10.25
C GLU A 75 1.40 19.31 9.97
N THR A 76 2.06 19.39 8.80
CA THR A 76 3.02 20.46 8.49
C THR A 76 2.47 21.56 7.58
N GLU A 77 1.69 21.20 6.56
CA GLU A 77 1.28 22.13 5.49
C GLU A 77 -0.16 22.64 5.66
N VAL A 78 -1.01 21.91 6.38
CA VAL A 78 -2.42 22.32 6.56
C VAL A 78 -2.56 23.17 7.83
N PRO A 79 -3.02 24.44 7.72
CA PRO A 79 -3.17 25.31 8.88
C PRO A 79 -4.18 24.76 9.91
N PHE A 80 -3.90 25.01 11.18
CA PHE A 80 -4.86 24.70 12.25
C PHE A 80 -6.16 25.49 12.05
N GLY A 81 -7.30 24.82 12.18
CA GLY A 81 -8.63 25.42 11.99
C GLY A 81 -9.21 25.28 10.57
N THR A 82 -8.42 24.82 9.60
CA THR A 82 -8.92 24.56 8.24
C THR A 82 -9.78 23.29 8.20
N ARG A 83 -10.74 23.23 7.27
CA ARG A 83 -11.64 22.07 7.12
C ARG A 83 -10.98 21.03 6.21
N VAL A 84 -10.95 19.79 6.67
CA VAL A 84 -10.46 18.65 5.88
C VAL A 84 -11.65 17.78 5.48
N VAL A 85 -11.73 17.45 4.21
CA VAL A 85 -12.77 16.57 3.65
C VAL A 85 -12.12 15.34 3.07
N TYR A 86 -12.69 14.16 3.31
CA TYR A 86 -12.15 12.89 2.82
C TYR A 86 -13.18 12.15 1.95
N GLY A 87 -12.79 11.76 0.73
CA GLY A 87 -13.70 11.06 -0.19
C GLY A 87 -13.93 9.59 0.15
N SER A 88 -12.99 8.96 0.88
CA SER A 88 -12.98 7.52 1.16
C SER A 88 -12.91 7.21 2.66
N SER A 89 -13.56 6.13 3.10
CA SER A 89 -13.47 5.62 4.48
C SER A 89 -12.04 5.32 4.92
N ASP A 90 -11.17 4.93 3.99
CA ASP A 90 -9.77 4.61 4.29
C ASP A 90 -8.95 5.86 4.63
N ALA A 91 -9.30 7.00 4.02
CA ALA A 91 -8.70 8.30 4.34
C ALA A 91 -9.21 8.81 5.70
N ALA A 92 -10.44 8.46 6.09
CA ALA A 92 -11.05 8.90 7.34
C ALA A 92 -10.16 8.60 8.56
N ALA A 93 -9.49 7.45 8.58
CA ALA A 93 -8.62 7.06 9.68
C ALA A 93 -7.38 7.96 9.83
N VAL A 94 -6.80 8.47 8.73
CA VAL A 94 -5.69 9.44 8.79
C VAL A 94 -6.24 10.83 9.08
N SER A 95 -7.26 11.24 8.32
CA SER A 95 -7.81 12.60 8.36
C SER A 95 -8.37 12.94 9.73
N LYS A 96 -9.15 12.02 10.35
CA LYS A 96 -9.71 12.25 11.69
C LYS A 96 -8.66 12.16 12.81
N TYR A 97 -7.58 11.42 12.57
CA TYR A 97 -6.49 11.32 13.53
C TYR A 97 -5.76 12.65 13.67
N VAL A 98 -5.51 13.35 12.54
CA VAL A 98 -4.86 14.68 12.56
C VAL A 98 -5.86 15.79 12.82
N PHE A 99 -7.02 15.76 12.14
CA PHE A 99 -8.07 16.76 12.22
C PHE A 99 -9.38 16.13 12.70
N ASN A 100 -9.66 16.24 14.00
CA ASN A 100 -10.86 15.65 14.60
C ASN A 100 -12.18 16.16 13.98
N ASN A 101 -12.15 17.33 13.35
CA ASN A 101 -13.27 17.96 12.65
C ASN A 101 -13.39 17.58 11.16
N ALA A 102 -12.64 16.58 10.66
CA ALA A 102 -12.67 16.15 9.27
C ALA A 102 -14.01 15.51 8.89
N VAL A 103 -14.52 15.82 7.69
CA VAL A 103 -15.87 15.44 7.22
C VAL A 103 -15.79 14.61 5.92
N LYS A 104 -16.69 13.66 5.71
CA LYS A 104 -16.69 12.83 4.48
C LYS A 104 -17.19 13.55 3.23
N ASP A 105 -18.04 14.55 3.41
CA ASP A 105 -18.81 15.16 2.32
C ASP A 105 -18.66 16.68 2.36
N PRO A 106 -18.18 17.31 1.26
CA PRO A 106 -18.09 18.76 1.19
C PRO A 106 -19.47 19.44 1.25
N GLY A 107 -20.55 18.70 0.94
CA GLY A 107 -21.93 19.15 1.03
C GLY A 107 -22.40 19.56 2.43
N LYS A 108 -21.62 19.26 3.47
CA LYS A 108 -21.88 19.66 4.87
C LYS A 108 -21.18 20.95 5.29
N LEU A 109 -20.30 21.51 4.46
CA LEU A 109 -19.55 22.74 4.77
C LEU A 109 -20.32 23.99 4.33
N PRO A 110 -20.31 25.11 5.05
CA PRO A 110 -20.93 26.35 4.55
C PRO A 110 -20.39 26.75 3.16
N LYS A 111 -21.21 27.36 2.30
CA LYS A 111 -20.74 27.92 1.01
C LYS A 111 -19.62 28.94 1.25
N GLY A 112 -18.63 28.97 0.37
CA GLY A 112 -17.44 29.83 0.51
C GLY A 112 -16.38 29.31 1.49
N THR A 113 -16.59 28.14 2.10
CA THR A 113 -15.58 27.53 2.97
C THR A 113 -14.46 26.92 2.13
N ARG A 114 -13.21 27.30 2.42
CA ARG A 114 -12.01 26.62 1.92
C ARG A 114 -11.79 25.30 2.65
N TYR A 115 -11.50 24.25 1.90
CA TYR A 115 -11.24 22.93 2.45
C TYR A 115 -10.21 22.16 1.63
N TYR A 116 -9.52 21.24 2.31
CA TYR A 116 -8.62 20.29 1.67
C TYR A 116 -9.36 18.98 1.42
N TYR A 117 -9.53 18.61 0.17
CA TYR A 117 -10.16 17.37 -0.24
C TYR A 117 -9.12 16.27 -0.44
N ILE A 118 -9.24 15.20 0.35
CA ILE A 118 -8.37 14.02 0.27
C ILE A 118 -9.12 12.95 -0.51
N GLU A 119 -8.54 12.57 -1.64
CA GLU A 119 -9.06 11.51 -2.50
C GLU A 119 -8.06 10.36 -2.61
N LEU A 120 -8.58 9.14 -2.65
CA LEU A 120 -7.78 7.92 -2.71
C LEU A 120 -8.03 7.21 -4.04
N ASN A 121 -6.96 6.69 -4.64
CA ASN A 121 -7.01 5.84 -5.84
C ASN A 121 -7.63 6.49 -7.09
N LYS A 122 -7.63 7.83 -7.18
CA LYS A 122 -8.09 8.57 -8.37
C LYS A 122 -7.13 8.46 -9.57
N GLY A 123 -5.89 7.99 -9.34
CA GLY A 123 -4.82 8.04 -10.34
C GLY A 123 -4.16 9.42 -10.38
N VAL A 124 -3.41 9.71 -11.45
CA VAL A 124 -2.66 10.97 -11.60
C VAL A 124 -3.62 12.15 -11.64
N SER A 125 -3.44 13.13 -10.75
CA SER A 125 -4.26 14.35 -10.73
C SER A 125 -4.02 15.17 -11.99
N SER A 126 -5.05 15.89 -12.44
CA SER A 126 -5.01 16.77 -13.62
C SER A 126 -4.24 18.08 -13.37
N GLY A 127 -3.18 18.04 -12.55
CA GLY A 127 -2.32 19.19 -12.23
C GLY A 127 -2.84 20.14 -11.15
N ARG A 128 -3.89 19.78 -10.41
CA ARG A 128 -4.47 20.61 -9.32
C ARG A 128 -4.18 20.09 -7.92
N ALA A 129 -3.54 18.93 -7.81
CA ALA A 129 -3.13 18.39 -6.52
C ALA A 129 -2.01 19.22 -5.90
N ILE A 130 -2.25 19.70 -4.68
CA ILE A 130 -1.23 20.34 -3.86
C ILE A 130 -0.31 19.30 -3.21
N PHE A 131 -0.80 18.06 -3.08
CA PHE A 131 -0.04 16.93 -2.57
C PHE A 131 -0.47 15.68 -3.31
N GLU A 132 0.50 14.96 -3.83
CA GLU A 132 0.27 13.75 -4.60
C GLU A 132 1.32 12.70 -4.23
N VAL A 133 0.85 11.53 -3.80
CA VAL A 133 1.72 10.42 -3.43
C VAL A 133 1.26 9.17 -4.15
N SER A 134 2.15 8.66 -5.00
CA SER A 134 1.95 7.41 -5.71
C SER A 134 2.15 6.20 -4.81
N ASN A 135 1.29 5.18 -5.00
CA ASN A 135 1.45 3.86 -4.40
C ASN A 135 2.43 2.95 -5.17
N LYS A 136 3.02 3.39 -6.28
CA LYS A 136 3.97 2.57 -7.05
C LYS A 136 5.19 2.22 -6.20
N GLY A 137 5.35 0.94 -5.88
CA GLY A 137 6.42 0.44 -5.03
C GLY A 137 6.35 0.94 -3.59
N ARG A 138 5.15 1.27 -3.09
CA ARG A 138 4.91 1.66 -1.69
C ARG A 138 3.71 0.89 -1.13
N ILE A 139 3.64 0.80 0.19
CA ILE A 139 2.45 0.29 0.88
C ILE A 139 1.43 1.43 0.99
N GLY A 140 0.15 1.13 0.75
CA GLY A 140 -0.95 2.09 0.90
C GLY A 140 -1.60 2.53 -0.42
N PRO A 141 -2.69 3.31 -0.35
CA PRO A 141 -3.42 3.80 -1.53
C PRO A 141 -2.63 4.89 -2.25
N TYR A 142 -3.01 5.16 -3.50
CA TYR A 142 -2.62 6.41 -4.17
C TYR A 142 -3.36 7.55 -3.49
N ILE A 143 -2.69 8.65 -3.17
CA ILE A 143 -3.28 9.76 -2.42
C ILE A 143 -3.12 11.04 -3.20
N THR A 144 -4.22 11.76 -3.36
CA THR A 144 -4.25 13.13 -3.88
C THR A 144 -4.94 14.03 -2.88
N VAL A 145 -4.36 15.20 -2.62
CA VAL A 145 -4.99 16.27 -1.87
C VAL A 145 -5.11 17.48 -2.77
N GLU A 146 -6.29 18.06 -2.81
CA GLU A 146 -6.63 19.24 -3.59
C GLU A 146 -7.23 20.29 -2.65
N GLU A 147 -6.83 21.56 -2.81
CA GLU A 147 -7.51 22.66 -2.14
C GLU A 147 -8.74 23.07 -2.96
N MET A 148 -9.89 23.17 -2.30
CA MET A 148 -11.15 23.50 -2.94
C MET A 148 -11.93 24.53 -2.12
N ILE A 149 -12.86 25.21 -2.80
CA ILE A 149 -13.84 26.12 -2.20
C ILE A 149 -15.22 25.57 -2.54
N ARG A 150 -16.13 25.51 -1.55
CA ARG A 150 -17.53 25.12 -1.80
C ARG A 150 -18.33 26.25 -2.43
#